data_AF-A0A8J6M2Y3-F1
#
_entry.id   AF-A0A8J6M2Y3-F1
#
_cell.length_a   1.000
_cell.length_b   1.000
_cell.length_c   1.000
_cell.angle_alpha   90.00
_cell.angle_beta   90.00
_cell.angle_gamma   90.00
#
_symmetry.space_group_name_H-M   'P 1'
#
loop_
_entity.id
_entity.type
_entity.pdbx_description
1 polymer ?
#
loop_
_entity_poly.entity_id
_entity_poly.type
_entity_poly.pdbx_seq_one_letter_code
_entity_poly.pdbx_strand_id
1 'polypeptide(L)'
;MSIFDYEGKGEEDEATFFSLSGEYLEAAITLNNTPPTTVNYWIVTYYLLGHAAELSLKSYLFKHELKASDLKKIGHDLSGLLNKAKEYSPKDFELKAIHELSHIYKGKDLEYRCKKRQTFPAVDMLIDEVKKLQSIVFNEVVKF
;
A
#
# COMPACT_ATOMS: atom_id res chain seq x y z
N MET A 1 9.05 20.48 24.23
CA MET A 1 9.48 20.22 22.85
C MET A 1 9.55 18.72 22.70
N SER A 2 8.52 18.12 22.09
CA SER A 2 8.45 16.67 21.87
C SER A 2 9.28 16.33 20.64
N ILE A 3 10.01 15.23 20.67
CA ILE A 3 10.95 14.81 19.61
C ILE A 3 10.24 14.34 18.32
N PHE A 4 8.91 14.50 18.24
CA PHE A 4 8.04 14.03 17.14
C PHE A 4 7.11 15.10 16.56
N ASP A 5 7.31 16.39 16.88
CA ASP A 5 6.51 17.46 16.27
C ASP A 5 7.06 17.79 14.87
N TYR A 6 6.69 16.98 13.87
CA TYR A 6 6.96 17.26 12.46
C TYR A 6 5.90 18.23 11.93
N GLU A 7 6.23 19.51 11.79
CA GLU A 7 5.39 20.52 11.13
C GLU A 7 5.45 20.36 9.59
N GLY A 8 4.92 19.25 9.08
CA GLY A 8 4.54 19.17 7.66
C GLY A 8 3.27 19.99 7.44
N LYS A 9 3.16 20.74 6.34
CA LYS A 9 1.94 21.52 5.99
C LYS A 9 0.66 20.67 5.83
N GLY A 10 0.71 19.36 6.07
CA GLY A 10 -0.43 18.44 6.01
C GLY A 10 -1.00 18.25 4.61
N GLU A 11 -0.35 18.81 3.58
CA GLU A 11 -0.73 18.61 2.19
C GLU A 11 -0.14 17.27 1.75
N GLU A 12 -1.00 16.26 1.66
CA GLU A 12 -0.64 14.96 1.09
C GLU A 12 -0.27 15.13 -0.39
N ASP A 13 1.03 15.08 -0.70
CA ASP A 13 1.57 15.10 -2.06
C ASP A 13 2.17 13.75 -2.49
N GLU A 14 2.57 13.64 -3.76
CA GLU A 14 3.13 12.42 -4.34
C GLU A 14 4.33 11.88 -3.55
N ALA A 15 5.22 12.76 -3.08
CA ALA A 15 6.44 12.40 -2.37
C ALA A 15 6.14 11.91 -0.96
N THR A 16 5.19 12.54 -0.27
CA THR A 16 4.73 12.15 1.06
C THR A 16 4.12 10.76 1.03
N PHE A 17 3.22 10.49 0.06
CA PHE A 17 2.65 9.16 -0.13
C PHE A 17 3.73 8.11 -0.42
N PHE A 18 4.68 8.41 -1.31
CA PHE A 18 5.74 7.48 -1.67
C PHE A 18 6.65 7.17 -0.47
N SER A 19 7.13 8.19 0.24
CA SER A 19 8.00 8.05 1.40
C SER A 19 7.34 7.18 2.47
N LEU A 20 6.10 7.51 2.83
CA LEU A 20 5.36 6.77 3.86
C LEU A 20 5.11 5.31 3.42
N SER A 21 4.82 5.07 2.13
CA SER A 21 4.70 3.70 1.62
C SER A 21 5.96 2.86 1.87
N GLY A 22 7.14 3.49 1.77
CA GLY A 22 8.44 2.87 2.05
C GLY A 22 8.56 2.42 3.49
N GLU A 23 8.18 3.27 4.43
CA GLU A 23 8.18 2.95 5.87
C GLU A 23 7.27 1.76 6.18
N TYR A 24 6.07 1.72 5.61
CA TYR A 24 5.13 0.61 5.80
C TYR A 24 5.66 -0.71 5.19
N LEU A 25 6.28 -0.66 4.02
CA LEU A 25 6.87 -1.86 3.40
C LEU A 25 8.04 -2.39 4.24
N GLU A 26 8.94 -1.51 4.68
CA GLU A 26 10.09 -1.91 5.50
C GLU A 26 9.64 -2.52 6.83
N ALA A 27 8.63 -1.93 7.47
CA ALA A 27 8.02 -2.49 8.68
C ALA A 27 7.40 -3.87 8.43
N ALA A 28 6.71 -4.07 7.30
CA ALA A 28 6.12 -5.35 6.93
C ALA A 28 7.19 -6.44 6.73
N ILE A 29 8.26 -6.12 6.01
CA ILE A 29 9.37 -7.04 5.74
C ILE A 29 10.08 -7.42 7.04
N THR A 30 10.37 -6.42 7.89
CA THR A 30 11.00 -6.64 9.20
C THR A 30 10.15 -7.58 10.06
N LEU A 31 8.84 -7.35 10.11
CA LEU A 31 7.92 -8.17 10.88
C LEU A 31 7.81 -9.59 10.32
N ASN A 32 7.78 -9.76 8.99
CA ASN A 32 7.73 -11.06 8.33
C ASN A 32 9.00 -11.90 8.58
N ASN A 33 10.15 -11.25 8.68
CA ASN A 33 11.45 -11.89 8.93
C ASN A 33 11.75 -12.12 10.42
N THR A 34 10.90 -11.63 11.31
CA THR A 34 11.08 -11.83 12.75
C THR A 34 10.87 -13.30 13.11
N PRO A 35 11.75 -13.92 13.93
CA PRO A 35 11.58 -15.30 14.36
C PRO A 35 10.19 -15.55 14.97
N PRO A 36 9.62 -16.76 14.80
CA PRO A 36 8.32 -17.09 15.36
C PRO A 36 8.25 -16.78 16.85
N THR A 37 7.19 -16.11 17.26
CA THR A 37 6.91 -15.82 18.67
C THR A 37 5.58 -16.44 19.08
N THR A 38 5.24 -16.35 20.36
CA THR A 38 3.95 -16.81 20.89
C THR A 38 2.76 -16.06 20.29
N VAL A 39 2.92 -14.78 19.93
CA VAL A 39 1.88 -13.98 19.31
C VAL A 39 2.04 -14.05 17.79
N ASN A 40 0.93 -14.27 17.10
CA ASN A 40 0.93 -14.31 15.64
C ASN A 40 0.64 -12.92 15.07
N TYR A 41 1.52 -12.43 14.20
CA TYR A 41 1.47 -11.09 13.62
C TYR A 41 1.07 -11.08 12.15
N TRP A 42 0.71 -12.22 11.55
CA TRP A 42 0.45 -12.29 10.10
C TRP A 42 -0.54 -11.22 9.63
N ILE A 43 -1.61 -10.98 10.41
CA ILE A 43 -2.65 -9.99 10.07
C ILE A 43 -2.09 -8.56 10.01
N VAL A 44 -1.13 -8.26 10.88
CA VAL A 44 -0.42 -6.97 10.92
C VAL A 44 0.47 -6.85 9.70
N THR A 45 1.18 -7.92 9.32
CA THR A 45 1.99 -7.93 8.08
C THR A 45 1.14 -7.62 6.85
N TYR A 46 -0.04 -8.24 6.68
CA TYR A 46 -0.92 -7.92 5.55
C TYR A 46 -1.50 -6.52 5.63
N TYR A 47 -1.78 -6.00 6.82
CA TYR A 47 -2.23 -4.61 6.99
C TYR A 47 -1.16 -3.64 6.47
N LEU A 48 0.08 -3.82 6.92
CA LEU A 48 1.21 -2.99 6.52
C LEU A 48 1.46 -3.07 5.00
N LEU A 49 1.40 -4.28 4.41
CA LEU A 49 1.55 -4.46 2.96
C LEU A 49 0.41 -3.83 2.16
N GLY A 50 -0.84 -3.97 2.63
CA GLY A 50 -2.00 -3.33 2.00
C GLY A 50 -1.89 -1.81 2.03
N HIS A 51 -1.43 -1.26 3.15
CA HIS A 51 -1.25 0.18 3.30
C HIS A 51 -0.09 0.72 2.45
N ALA A 52 1.04 0.01 2.40
CA ALA A 52 2.14 0.33 1.50
C ALA A 52 1.70 0.34 0.02
N ALA A 53 0.89 -0.64 -0.39
CA ALA A 53 0.32 -0.70 -1.74
C ALA A 53 -0.63 0.48 -2.03
N GLU A 54 -1.52 0.81 -1.09
CA GLU A 54 -2.45 1.92 -1.21
C GLU A 54 -1.71 3.25 -1.41
N LEU A 55 -0.74 3.54 -0.56
CA LEU A 55 0.05 4.78 -0.60
C LEU A 55 0.86 4.88 -1.88
N SER A 56 1.49 3.77 -2.31
CA SER A 56 2.22 3.74 -3.59
C SER A 56 1.31 4.04 -4.77
N LEU A 57 0.12 3.41 -4.84
CA LEU A 57 -0.85 3.67 -5.91
C LEU A 57 -1.37 5.11 -5.89
N LYS A 58 -1.62 5.68 -4.70
CA LYS A 58 -2.02 7.08 -4.55
C LYS A 58 -0.93 8.03 -5.03
N SER A 59 0.33 7.77 -4.69
CA SER A 59 1.48 8.53 -5.19
C SER A 59 1.54 8.53 -6.72
N TYR A 60 1.45 7.34 -7.33
CA TYR A 60 1.43 7.19 -8.79
C TYR A 60 0.28 7.96 -9.45
N LEU A 61 -0.94 7.81 -8.93
CA LEU A 61 -2.11 8.47 -9.49
C LEU A 61 -2.08 10.00 -9.31
N PHE A 62 -1.53 10.47 -8.19
CA PHE A 62 -1.34 11.90 -7.95
C PHE A 62 -0.41 12.52 -9.00
N LYS A 63 0.70 11.82 -9.34
CA LYS A 63 1.62 12.22 -10.41
C LYS A 63 0.95 12.31 -11.78
N HIS A 64 -0.07 11.48 -12.02
CA HIS A 64 -0.93 11.50 -13.20
C HIS A 64 -2.14 12.46 -13.08
N GLU A 65 -1.99 13.52 -12.30
CA GLU A 65 -2.94 14.62 -12.14
C GLU A 65 -4.29 14.26 -11.49
N LEU A 66 -4.40 13.09 -10.81
CA LEU A 66 -5.56 12.86 -9.94
C LEU A 66 -5.45 13.71 -8.69
N LYS A 67 -6.48 14.51 -8.43
CA LYS A 67 -6.58 15.32 -7.23
C LYS A 67 -6.69 14.44 -5.98
N ALA A 68 -6.10 14.88 -4.88
CA ALA A 68 -6.26 14.23 -3.57
C ALA A 68 -7.72 13.99 -3.18
N SER A 69 -8.65 14.87 -3.60
CA SER A 69 -10.09 14.69 -3.38
C SER A 69 -10.66 13.45 -4.06
N ASP A 70 -10.16 13.08 -5.24
CA ASP A 70 -10.63 11.90 -5.97
C ASP A 70 -9.98 10.63 -5.43
N LEU A 71 -8.71 10.69 -5.03
CA LEU A 71 -8.04 9.62 -4.30
C LEU A 71 -8.73 9.31 -2.97
N LYS A 72 -9.20 10.34 -2.25
CA LYS A 72 -9.99 10.19 -1.02
C LYS A 72 -11.33 9.48 -1.25
N LYS A 73 -11.97 9.67 -2.41
CA LYS A 73 -13.21 8.95 -2.76
C LYS A 73 -12.97 7.47 -3.03
N ILE A 74 -11.83 7.12 -3.65
CA ILE A 74 -11.44 5.71 -3.84
C ILE A 74 -11.07 5.07 -2.49
N GLY A 75 -10.44 5.85 -1.60
CA GLY A 75 -10.17 5.43 -0.23
C GLY A 75 -9.23 4.23 -0.16
N HIS A 76 -9.67 3.18 0.54
CA HIS A 76 -8.92 1.93 0.77
C HIS A 76 -9.21 0.84 -0.28
N ASP A 77 -9.84 1.19 -1.41
CA ASP A 77 -10.15 0.23 -2.47
C ASP A 77 -8.92 -0.01 -3.37
N LEU A 78 -8.08 -0.98 -3.00
CA LEU A 78 -6.89 -1.34 -3.77
C LEU A 78 -7.22 -1.75 -5.22
N SER A 79 -8.35 -2.43 -5.44
CA SER A 79 -8.79 -2.79 -6.80
C SER A 79 -9.17 -1.55 -7.60
N GLY A 80 -9.87 -0.61 -6.97
CA GLY A 80 -10.20 0.69 -7.58
C GLY A 80 -8.95 1.48 -7.96
N LEU A 81 -7.97 1.55 -7.05
CA LEU A 81 -6.69 2.21 -7.29
C LEU A 81 -5.88 1.53 -8.39
N LEU A 82 -5.78 0.19 -8.38
CA LEU A 82 -5.10 -0.59 -9.41
C LEU A 82 -5.73 -0.40 -10.79
N ASN A 83 -7.07 -0.47 -10.87
CA ASN A 83 -7.77 -0.28 -12.13
C ASN A 83 -7.54 1.12 -12.68
N LYS A 84 -7.51 2.14 -11.82
CA LYS A 84 -7.20 3.51 -12.24
C LYS A 84 -5.76 3.65 -12.71
N ALA A 85 -4.79 3.04 -12.02
CA ALA A 85 -3.38 3.08 -12.42
C ALA A 85 -3.14 2.39 -13.77
N LYS A 86 -3.86 1.28 -14.03
CA LYS A 86 -3.85 0.57 -15.32
C LYS A 86 -4.33 1.42 -16.49
N GLU A 87 -5.18 2.43 -16.27
CA GLU A 87 -5.58 3.35 -17.35
C GLU A 87 -4.36 4.13 -17.91
N TYR A 88 -3.32 4.32 -17.11
CA TYR A 88 -2.09 5.03 -17.49
C TYR A 88 -0.98 4.08 -17.97
N SER A 89 -0.80 2.93 -17.30
CA SER A 89 0.17 1.91 -17.74
C SER A 89 -0.36 0.47 -17.55
N PRO A 90 -1.12 -0.09 -18.50
CA PRO A 90 -1.75 -1.40 -18.32
C PRO A 90 -0.79 -2.55 -18.00
N LYS A 91 0.41 -2.55 -18.60
CA LYS A 91 1.38 -3.65 -18.50
C LYS A 91 2.13 -3.69 -17.18
N ASP A 92 2.31 -2.53 -16.54
CA ASP A 92 3.12 -2.44 -15.32
C ASP A 92 2.33 -2.90 -14.08
N PHE A 93 0.99 -2.79 -14.14
CA PHE A 93 0.09 -3.04 -13.01
C PHE A 93 -0.61 -4.41 -13.05
N GLU A 94 0.01 -5.42 -13.67
CA GLU A 94 -0.35 -6.82 -13.44
C GLU A 94 0.17 -7.28 -12.06
N LEU A 95 -0.59 -6.95 -11.02
CA LEU A 95 -0.29 -7.19 -9.60
C LEU A 95 -1.42 -8.04 -8.98
N LYS A 96 -1.28 -9.37 -9.07
CA LYS A 96 -2.32 -10.34 -8.74
C LYS A 96 -2.50 -10.49 -7.22
N ALA A 97 -1.42 -10.60 -6.46
CA ALA A 97 -1.46 -10.71 -5.00
C ALA A 97 -2.07 -9.45 -4.35
N ILE A 98 -1.73 -8.26 -4.84
CA ILE A 98 -2.35 -7.01 -4.38
C ILE A 98 -3.85 -6.99 -4.72
N HIS A 99 -4.24 -7.45 -5.90
CA HIS A 99 -5.66 -7.58 -6.24
C HIS A 99 -6.37 -8.59 -5.33
N GLU A 100 -5.78 -9.74 -5.04
CA GLU A 100 -6.36 -10.75 -4.13
C GLU A 100 -6.56 -10.17 -2.71
N LEU A 101 -5.60 -9.39 -2.21
CA LEU A 101 -5.68 -8.72 -0.92
C LEU A 101 -6.80 -7.67 -0.83
N SER A 102 -7.13 -7.00 -1.94
CA SER A 102 -8.07 -5.87 -2.01
C SER A 102 -9.39 -6.13 -1.29
N HIS A 103 -9.98 -7.31 -1.47
CA HIS A 103 -11.26 -7.64 -0.83
C HIS A 103 -11.20 -7.64 0.70
N ILE A 104 -10.07 -8.09 1.26
CA ILE A 104 -9.84 -8.19 2.70
C ILE A 104 -9.51 -6.81 3.26
N TYR A 105 -8.63 -6.09 2.56
CA TYR A 105 -8.16 -4.77 2.95
C TYR A 105 -9.31 -3.73 2.95
N LYS A 106 -10.11 -3.70 1.87
CA LYS A 106 -11.28 -2.81 1.75
C LYS A 106 -12.31 -3.03 2.86
N GLY A 107 -12.47 -4.27 3.32
CA GLY A 107 -13.38 -4.63 4.40
C GLY A 107 -12.91 -4.22 5.79
N LYS A 108 -11.69 -3.69 5.94
CA LYS A 108 -11.01 -3.45 7.22
C LYS A 108 -10.90 -4.72 8.08
N ASP A 109 -10.95 -5.89 7.44
CA ASP A 109 -10.90 -7.19 8.12
C ASP A 109 -9.50 -7.46 8.72
N LEU A 110 -8.50 -6.66 8.35
CA LEU A 110 -7.16 -6.64 8.94
C LEU A 110 -7.07 -5.77 10.20
N GLU A 111 -7.96 -4.80 10.37
CA GLU A 111 -8.03 -3.92 11.55
C GLU A 111 -8.92 -4.54 12.64
N TYR A 112 -9.97 -5.26 12.24
CA TYR A 112 -10.96 -5.84 13.14
C TYR A 112 -11.05 -7.35 12.96
N ARG A 113 -11.02 -8.11 14.07
CA ARG A 113 -11.16 -9.57 14.03
C ARG A 113 -12.57 -9.96 13.57
N CYS A 114 -12.67 -10.45 12.34
CA CYS A 114 -13.91 -10.95 11.76
C CYS A 114 -14.00 -12.49 11.83
N LYS A 115 -15.17 -13.04 12.15
CA LYS A 115 -15.44 -14.50 12.13
C LYS A 115 -15.74 -15.00 10.71
N LYS A 116 -14.86 -14.71 9.75
CA LYS A 116 -15.00 -15.16 8.36
C LYS A 116 -13.79 -15.98 7.95
N ARG A 117 -14.00 -17.03 7.16
CA ARG A 117 -12.89 -17.68 6.46
C ARG A 117 -12.44 -16.76 5.33
N GLN A 118 -11.15 -16.48 5.29
CA GLN A 118 -10.53 -15.62 4.28
C GLN A 118 -9.34 -16.34 3.67
N THR A 119 -9.15 -16.12 2.39
CA THR A 119 -7.99 -16.65 1.65
C THR A 119 -7.04 -15.48 1.42
N PHE A 120 -5.83 -15.61 1.95
CA PHE A 120 -4.79 -14.60 1.80
C PHE A 120 -3.85 -15.01 0.65
N PRO A 121 -3.31 -14.05 -0.12
CA PRO A 121 -2.22 -14.33 -1.06
C PRO A 121 -0.98 -14.80 -0.30
N ALA A 122 -0.04 -15.47 -0.97
CA ALA A 122 1.24 -15.78 -0.35
C ALA A 122 1.98 -14.48 0.03
N VAL A 123 2.46 -14.37 1.28
CA VAL A 123 3.06 -13.13 1.80
C VAL A 123 4.29 -12.71 0.99
N ASP A 124 5.14 -13.65 0.58
CA ASP A 124 6.34 -13.36 -0.21
C ASP A 124 5.98 -12.78 -1.59
N MET A 125 4.96 -13.36 -2.25
CA MET A 125 4.45 -12.84 -3.52
C MET A 125 3.88 -11.43 -3.37
N LEU A 126 3.21 -11.16 -2.25
CA LEU A 126 2.67 -9.84 -1.97
C LEU A 126 3.78 -8.82 -1.70
N ILE A 127 4.82 -9.19 -0.94
CA ILE A 127 6.02 -8.36 -0.72
C ILE A 127 6.67 -8.01 -2.07
N ASP A 128 6.86 -9.00 -2.93
CA ASP A 128 7.49 -8.80 -4.24
C ASP A 128 6.65 -7.88 -5.16
N GLU A 129 5.33 -8.03 -5.15
CA GLU A 129 4.44 -7.13 -5.89
C GLU A 129 4.45 -5.70 -5.35
N VAL A 130 4.50 -5.50 -4.03
CA VAL A 130 4.59 -4.15 -3.44
C VAL A 130 5.95 -3.51 -3.75
N LYS A 131 7.05 -4.27 -3.73
CA LYS A 131 8.37 -3.79 -4.19
C LYS A 131 8.34 -3.41 -5.67
N LYS A 132 7.75 -4.24 -6.52
CA LYS A 132 7.58 -3.95 -7.95
C LYS A 132 6.79 -2.66 -8.15
N LEU A 133 5.68 -2.51 -7.42
CA LEU A 133 4.86 -1.30 -7.44
C LEU A 133 5.68 -0.06 -7.04
N GLN A 134 6.42 -0.09 -5.94
CA GLN A 134 7.28 1.03 -5.55
C GLN A 134 8.35 1.35 -6.59
N SER A 135 8.93 0.34 -7.25
CA SER A 135 9.88 0.58 -8.33
C SER A 135 9.24 1.28 -9.53
N ILE A 136 8.00 0.91 -9.89
CA ILE A 136 7.23 1.58 -10.95
C ILE A 136 6.99 3.04 -10.57
N VAL A 137 6.51 3.29 -9.35
CA VAL A 137 6.21 4.64 -8.86
C VAL A 137 7.47 5.50 -8.79
N PHE A 138 8.57 4.96 -8.26
CA PHE A 138 9.85 5.67 -8.18
C PHE A 138 10.32 6.13 -9.57
N ASN A 139 10.25 5.24 -10.56
CA ASN A 139 10.65 5.56 -11.93
C ASN A 139 9.80 6.68 -12.55
N GLU A 140 8.55 6.84 -12.15
CA GLU A 140 7.70 7.96 -12.59
C GLU A 140 7.93 9.24 -11.76
N VAL A 141 8.10 9.13 -10.45
CA VAL A 141 8.31 10.28 -9.55
C VAL A 141 9.62 11.01 -9.87
N VAL A 142 10.66 10.29 -10.29
CA VAL A 142 11.98 10.85 -10.61
C VAL A 142 12.04 11.49 -12.02
N LYS A 143 11.03 11.30 -12.87
CA LYS A 143 10.96 12.01 -14.17
C LYS A 143 10.56 13.47 -13.93
N PHE A 144 11.49 14.38 -14.19
CA PHE A 144 11.31 15.84 -14.16
C PHE A 144 11.06 16.40 -15.56
#